data_AF-A0A2V5SYV3-F1
#
_entry.id   AF-A0A2V5SYV3-F1
#
_cell.length_a   1.000
_cell.length_b   1.000
_cell.length_c   1.000
_cell.angle_alpha   90.00
_cell.angle_beta   90.00
_cell.angle_gamma   90.00
#
_symmetry.space_group_name_H-M   'P 1'
#
loop_
_entity.id
_entity.type
_entity.pdbx_description
1 polymer ?
#
loop_
_entity_poly.entity_id
_entity_poly.type
_entity_poly.pdbx_seq_one_letter_code
_entity_poly.pdbx_strand_id
1 'polypeptide(L)'
;PFLLPTGEPFPGRDLILLLTFCVIFGTLVLQGLTLAPLVRWLGVVDDHVTEKEERLARLKANEAALAHVEAMESLNRARPKTVERLRSDYLDRIQQLRSEGPPEKSVGRLFSRDFEELAREALETERETVITLRNEEVINDQALRRIQRDIDLAEARLQRPA
;
A
#
# COMPACT_ATOMS: atom_id res chain seq x y z
N PRO A 1 -37.73 -30.50 24.68
CA PRO A 1 -38.87 -30.59 25.62
C PRO A 1 -38.43 -31.38 26.86
N PHE A 2 -38.85 -30.99 28.06
CA PHE A 2 -38.50 -31.74 29.28
C PHE A 2 -39.38 -32.97 29.50
N LEU A 3 -40.65 -32.90 29.05
CA LEU A 3 -41.65 -33.95 29.17
C LEU A 3 -42.33 -34.20 27.81
N LEU A 4 -42.85 -35.40 27.62
CA LEU A 4 -43.78 -35.77 26.56
C LEU A 4 -45.20 -35.21 26.85
N PRO A 5 -46.11 -35.16 25.86
CA PRO A 5 -47.50 -34.76 26.09
C PRO A 5 -48.24 -35.62 27.13
N THR A 6 -47.72 -36.83 27.37
CA THR A 6 -48.18 -37.79 28.38
C THR A 6 -47.63 -37.53 29.79
N GLY A 7 -46.77 -36.53 29.98
CA GLY A 7 -46.19 -36.17 31.29
C GLY A 7 -44.93 -36.96 31.67
N GLU A 8 -44.46 -37.88 30.82
CA GLU A 8 -43.22 -38.63 31.06
C GLU A 8 -41.96 -37.85 30.64
N PRO A 9 -40.80 -38.05 31.30
CA PRO A 9 -39.52 -37.47 30.89
C PRO A 9 -39.18 -37.79 29.42
N PHE A 10 -38.72 -36.78 28.68
CA PHE A 10 -38.37 -36.98 27.27
C PHE A 10 -37.21 -37.98 27.14
N PRO A 11 -37.41 -39.14 26.50
CA PRO A 11 -36.41 -40.20 26.46
C PRO A 11 -35.17 -39.76 25.67
N GLY A 12 -33.99 -40.05 26.19
CA GLY A 12 -32.72 -39.77 25.51
C GLY A 12 -32.35 -38.29 25.37
N ARG A 13 -33.00 -37.37 26.10
CA ARG A 13 -32.71 -35.92 26.07
C ARG A 13 -31.23 -35.62 26.26
N ASP A 14 -30.62 -36.21 27.27
CA ASP A 14 -29.21 -35.93 27.61
C ASP A 14 -28.25 -36.44 26.53
N LEU A 15 -28.61 -37.56 25.88
CA LEU A 15 -27.87 -38.08 24.72
C LEU A 15 -27.97 -37.12 23.52
N ILE A 16 -29.16 -36.58 23.24
CA ILE A 16 -29.36 -35.61 22.16
C ILE A 16 -28.58 -34.32 22.44
N LEU A 17 -28.59 -33.83 23.68
CA LEU A 17 -27.82 -32.65 24.07
C LEU A 17 -26.31 -32.88 23.94
N LEU A 18 -25.82 -34.05 24.37
CA LEU A 18 -24.42 -34.44 24.22
C LEU A 18 -24.01 -34.48 22.75
N LEU A 19 -24.81 -35.11 21.88
CA LEU A 19 -24.56 -35.18 20.45
C LEU A 19 -24.59 -33.79 19.80
N THR A 20 -25.59 -32.97 20.15
CA THR A 20 -25.72 -31.60 19.64
C THR A 20 -24.50 -30.77 20.04
N PHE A 21 -24.05 -30.87 21.30
CA PHE A 21 -22.84 -30.19 21.76
C PHE A 21 -21.60 -30.66 20.99
N CYS A 22 -21.43 -31.97 20.80
CA CYS A 22 -20.30 -32.52 20.03
C CYS A 22 -20.30 -32.03 18.58
N VAL A 23 -21.48 -31.95 17.95
CA VAL A 23 -21.63 -31.45 16.58
C VAL A 23 -21.30 -29.96 16.50
N ILE A 24 -21.86 -29.13 17.40
CA ILE A 24 -21.55 -27.69 17.44
C ILE A 24 -20.05 -27.48 17.68
N PHE A 25 -19.48 -28.13 18.69
CA PHE A 25 -18.05 -28.02 18.99
C PHE A 25 -17.18 -28.48 17.81
N GLY A 26 -17.49 -29.64 17.22
CA GLY A 26 -16.78 -30.17 16.06
C GLY A 26 -16.86 -29.23 14.86
N THR A 27 -18.02 -28.65 14.57
CA THR A 27 -18.17 -27.69 13.47
C THR A 27 -17.40 -26.39 13.73
N LEU A 28 -17.44 -25.83 14.94
CA LEU A 28 -16.70 -24.61 15.28
C LEU A 28 -15.18 -24.84 15.24
N VAL A 29 -14.70 -25.97 15.74
CA VAL A 29 -13.28 -26.33 15.74
C VAL A 29 -12.80 -26.61 14.32
N LEU A 30 -13.55 -27.38 13.54
CA LEU A 30 -13.21 -27.70 12.16
C LEU A 30 -13.23 -26.43 11.29
N GLN A 31 -14.26 -25.59 11.40
CA GLN A 31 -14.35 -24.31 10.70
C GLN A 31 -13.22 -23.36 11.11
N GLY A 32 -12.95 -23.23 12.42
CA GLY A 32 -11.87 -22.39 12.92
C GLY A 32 -10.49 -22.83 12.43
N LEU A 33 -10.22 -24.14 12.43
CA LEU A 33 -8.95 -24.71 11.97
C LEU A 33 -8.81 -24.73 10.45
N THR A 34 -9.90 -24.76 9.69
CA THR A 34 -9.85 -24.73 8.21
C THR A 34 -9.74 -23.32 7.65
N LEU A 35 -10.22 -22.31 8.37
CA LEU A 35 -10.15 -20.91 7.92
C LEU A 35 -8.72 -20.37 7.93
N ALA A 36 -7.91 -20.71 8.93
CA ALA A 36 -6.51 -20.29 9.01
C ALA A 36 -5.63 -20.74 7.81
N PRO A 37 -5.61 -22.02 7.40
CA PRO A 37 -4.87 -22.45 6.20
C PRO A 37 -5.53 -21.94 4.92
N LEU A 38 -6.85 -21.78 4.87
CA LEU A 38 -7.54 -21.22 3.70
C LEU A 38 -7.17 -19.75 3.45
N VAL A 39 -7.10 -18.93 4.50
CA VAL A 39 -6.65 -17.53 4.44
C VAL A 39 -5.19 -17.43 4.00
N ARG A 40 -4.34 -18.33 4.51
CA ARG A 40 -2.93 -18.43 4.08
C ARG A 40 -2.81 -18.84 2.61
N TRP A 41 -3.66 -19.75 2.14
CA TRP A 41 -3.67 -20.21 0.75
C TRP A 41 -4.22 -19.16 -0.22
N LEU A 42 -5.20 -18.36 0.20
CA LEU A 42 -5.74 -17.23 -0.58
C LEU A 42 -4.75 -16.07 -0.78
N GLY A 43 -3.55 -16.15 -0.21
CA GLY A 43 -2.51 -15.14 -0.44
C GLY A 43 -2.85 -13.79 0.18
N VAL A 44 -3.47 -13.78 1.37
CA VAL A 44 -3.46 -12.59 2.23
C VAL A 44 -2.01 -12.41 2.72
N VAL A 45 -1.20 -11.80 1.86
CA VAL A 45 0.21 -11.52 2.09
C VAL A 45 0.31 -10.51 3.23
N ASP A 46 1.16 -10.84 4.19
CA ASP A 46 1.52 -10.03 5.37
C ASP A 46 1.74 -8.55 4.98
N ASP A 47 1.08 -7.62 5.68
CA ASP A 47 1.20 -6.18 5.43
C ASP A 47 2.67 -5.73 5.53
N HIS A 48 3.48 -6.40 6.36
CA HIS A 48 4.90 -6.07 6.58
C HIS A 48 5.82 -6.38 5.40
N VAL A 49 5.52 -7.40 4.57
CA VAL A 49 6.31 -7.68 3.36
C VAL A 49 6.01 -6.61 2.31
N THR A 50 4.73 -6.25 2.16
CA THR A 50 4.28 -5.17 1.29
C THR A 50 4.87 -3.82 1.70
N GLU A 51 4.99 -3.53 2.99
CA GLU A 51 5.62 -2.29 3.48
C GLU A 51 7.10 -2.15 3.07
N LYS A 52 7.88 -3.24 3.16
CA LYS A 52 9.29 -3.23 2.76
C LYS A 52 9.47 -3.07 1.25
N GLU A 53 8.68 -3.82 0.48
CA GLU A 53 8.64 -3.71 -0.98
C GLU A 53 8.22 -2.30 -1.43
N GLU A 54 7.17 -1.77 -0.81
CA GLU A 54 6.67 -0.42 -1.06
C GLU A 54 7.75 0.63 -0.76
N ARG A 55 8.42 0.53 0.39
CA ARG A 55 9.47 1.48 0.79
C ARG A 55 10.65 1.45 -0.18
N LEU A 56 11.09 0.26 -0.59
CA LEU A 56 12.19 0.11 -1.54
C LEU A 56 11.82 0.67 -2.92
N ALA A 57 10.60 0.42 -3.41
CA ALA A 57 10.15 0.98 -4.67
C ALA A 57 10.02 2.51 -4.62
N ARG A 58 9.49 3.07 -3.53
CA ARG A 58 9.45 4.53 -3.34
C ARG A 58 10.85 5.14 -3.37
N LEU A 59 11.81 4.52 -2.71
CA LEU A 59 13.19 4.99 -2.69
C LEU A 59 13.80 5.00 -4.10
N LYS A 60 13.69 3.88 -4.84
CA LYS A 60 14.18 3.79 -6.23
C LYS A 60 13.49 4.79 -7.17
N ALA A 61 12.18 4.98 -7.02
CA ALA A 61 11.43 5.93 -7.84
C ALA A 61 11.88 7.39 -7.59
N ASN A 62 12.07 7.77 -6.32
CA ASN A 62 12.56 9.11 -5.98
C ASN A 62 14.01 9.32 -6.42
N GLU A 63 14.86 8.30 -6.35
CA GLU A 63 16.24 8.36 -6.86
C GLU A 63 16.27 8.53 -8.39
N ALA A 64 15.41 7.82 -9.13
CA ALA A 64 15.27 7.96 -10.58
C ALA A 64 14.77 9.36 -10.97
N ALA A 65 13.77 9.88 -10.25
CA ALA A 65 13.25 11.23 -10.47
C ALA A 65 14.30 12.31 -10.20
N LEU A 66 15.08 12.17 -9.13
CA LEU A 66 16.19 13.07 -8.83
C LEU A 66 17.23 13.06 -9.95
N ALA A 67 17.64 11.89 -10.43
CA ALA A 67 18.58 11.76 -11.53
C ALA A 67 18.06 12.42 -12.82
N HIS A 68 16.76 12.32 -13.09
CA HIS A 68 16.13 13.00 -14.22
C HIS A 68 16.18 14.53 -14.09
N VAL A 69 15.83 15.06 -12.91
CA VAL A 69 15.90 16.51 -12.62
C VAL A 69 17.33 17.04 -12.79
N GLU A 70 18.33 16.29 -12.33
CA GLU A 70 19.75 16.63 -12.51
C GLU A 70 20.19 16.59 -13.97
N ALA A 71 19.71 15.61 -14.75
CA ALA A 71 19.97 15.56 -16.18
C ALA A 71 19.38 16.78 -16.91
N MET A 72 18.18 17.24 -16.54
CA MET A 72 17.57 18.44 -17.13
C MET A 72 18.32 19.73 -16.80
N GLU A 73 18.95 19.83 -15.62
CA GLU A 73 19.85 20.93 -15.28
C GLU A 73 21.09 20.92 -16.19
N SER A 74 21.71 19.75 -16.38
CA SER A 74 22.89 19.61 -17.24
C SER A 74 22.61 20.00 -18.70
N LEU A 75 21.37 19.80 -19.16
CA LEU A 75 20.89 20.16 -20.49
C LEU A 75 20.38 21.61 -20.58
N ASN A 76 20.43 22.38 -19.49
CA ASN A 76 19.97 23.76 -19.39
C ASN A 76 18.50 23.95 -19.84
N ARG A 77 17.67 22.91 -19.69
CA ARG A 77 16.25 22.89 -20.10
C ARG A 77 15.31 23.40 -19.03
N ALA A 78 15.80 23.62 -17.81
CA ALA A 78 15.03 24.10 -16.68
C ALA A 78 15.75 25.25 -15.98
N ARG A 79 14.98 26.15 -15.34
CA ARG A 79 15.56 27.26 -14.57
C ARG A 79 16.31 26.72 -13.35
N PRO A 80 17.54 27.20 -13.04
CA PRO A 80 18.32 26.71 -11.91
C PRO A 80 17.59 26.73 -10.57
N LYS A 81 16.80 27.80 -10.32
CA LYS A 81 15.99 27.92 -9.09
C LYS A 81 14.88 26.88 -8.98
N THR A 82 14.33 26.42 -10.10
CA THR A 82 13.27 25.41 -10.16
C THR A 82 13.86 24.02 -9.93
N VAL A 83 15.00 23.73 -10.59
CA VAL A 83 15.76 22.49 -10.40
C VAL A 83 16.19 22.36 -8.94
N GLU A 84 16.82 23.38 -8.37
CA GLU A 84 17.34 23.33 -7.01
C GLU A 84 16.23 23.07 -5.98
N ARG A 85 15.07 23.68 -6.19
CA ARG A 85 13.90 23.45 -5.34
C ARG A 85 13.41 22.00 -5.44
N LEU A 86 13.28 21.46 -6.65
CA LEU A 86 12.77 20.10 -6.86
C LEU A 86 13.79 19.05 -6.39
N ARG A 87 15.09 19.30 -6.60
CA ARG A 87 16.21 18.54 -6.04
C ARG A 87 16.12 18.46 -4.52
N SER A 88 15.97 19.60 -3.84
CA SER A 88 15.82 19.63 -2.38
C SER A 88 14.62 18.80 -1.93
N ASP A 89 13.47 18.98 -2.57
CA ASP A 89 12.24 18.24 -2.23
C ASP A 89 12.43 16.72 -2.38
N TYR A 90 13.14 16.25 -3.42
CA TYR A 90 13.44 14.83 -3.64
C TYR A 90 14.48 14.28 -2.65
N LEU A 91 15.52 15.03 -2.35
CA LEU A 91 16.53 14.65 -1.36
C LEU A 91 15.90 14.48 0.04
N ASP A 92 15.02 15.42 0.43
CA ASP A 92 14.29 15.36 1.69
C ASP A 92 13.40 14.10 1.75
N ARG A 93 12.69 13.77 0.66
CA ARG A 93 11.87 12.54 0.56
C ARG A 93 12.71 11.28 0.66
N ILE A 94 13.86 11.21 -0.03
CA ILE A 94 14.76 10.05 0.03
C ILE A 94 15.30 9.89 1.45
N GLN A 95 15.69 10.98 2.10
CA GLN A 95 16.17 10.94 3.48
C GLN A 95 15.08 10.46 4.44
N GLN A 96 13.85 10.96 4.31
CA GLN A 96 12.69 10.49 5.07
C GLN A 96 12.33 9.04 4.79
N LEU A 97 12.57 8.52 3.59
CA LEU A 97 12.36 7.10 3.29
C LEU A 97 13.46 6.22 3.89
N ARG A 98 14.70 6.73 4.02
CA ARG A 98 15.82 6.01 4.64
C ARG A 98 15.77 6.01 6.16
N SER A 99 15.40 7.15 6.76
CA SER A 99 15.11 7.24 8.19
C SER A 99 13.71 6.66 8.43
N GLU A 100 13.46 5.86 9.46
CA GLU A 100 12.11 5.34 9.79
C GLU A 100 11.18 6.44 10.37
N GLY A 101 11.23 7.64 9.78
CA GLY A 101 10.50 8.82 10.24
C GLY A 101 9.14 8.96 9.56
N PRO A 102 8.13 9.54 10.24
CA PRO A 102 6.87 9.88 9.61
C PRO A 102 7.10 10.90 8.48
N PRO A 103 6.33 10.82 7.37
CA PRO A 103 6.51 11.72 6.24
C PRO A 103 6.18 13.15 6.67
N GLU A 104 7.13 14.06 6.51
CA GLU A 104 6.91 15.47 6.78
C GLU A 104 6.16 16.08 5.57
N LYS A 105 5.05 16.76 5.84
CA LYS A 105 4.22 17.36 4.79
C LYS A 105 5.02 18.46 4.09
N SER A 106 5.42 18.21 2.84
CA SER A 106 6.05 19.22 1.97
C SER A 106 5.16 20.46 1.87
N VAL A 107 5.71 21.60 2.26
CA VAL A 107 5.06 22.90 2.39
C VAL A 107 4.52 23.38 1.04
N GLY A 108 3.21 23.64 0.98
CA GLY A 108 2.51 24.17 -0.19
C GLY A 108 3.07 25.53 -0.60
N ARG A 109 3.45 25.70 -1.87
CA ARG A 109 4.03 26.94 -2.37
C ARG A 109 3.86 27.10 -3.88
N LEU A 110 3.25 28.23 -4.26
CA LEU A 110 3.24 28.93 -5.55
C LEU A 110 3.93 28.17 -6.70
N PHE A 111 3.09 27.62 -7.58
CA PHE A 111 3.48 26.91 -8.77
C PHE A 111 3.79 27.91 -9.90
N SER A 112 5.04 27.96 -10.34
CA SER A 112 5.36 28.53 -11.67
C SER A 112 5.11 27.46 -12.73
N ARG A 113 4.67 27.83 -13.95
CA ARG A 113 4.47 26.86 -15.04
C ARG A 113 5.68 25.96 -15.29
N ASP A 114 6.88 26.54 -15.30
CA ASP A 114 8.14 25.79 -15.45
C ASP A 114 8.37 24.77 -14.33
N PHE A 115 7.80 24.99 -13.14
CA PHE A 115 7.86 24.03 -12.03
C PHE A 115 6.84 22.91 -12.20
N GLU A 116 5.62 23.23 -12.65
CA GLU A 116 4.58 22.22 -12.91
C GLU A 116 5.00 21.25 -14.00
N GLU A 117 5.62 21.75 -15.07
CA GLU A 117 6.11 20.94 -16.19
C GLU A 117 7.23 19.99 -15.74
N LEU A 118 8.24 20.53 -15.05
CA LEU A 118 9.34 19.73 -14.51
C LEU A 118 8.88 18.70 -13.46
N ALA A 119 7.93 19.09 -12.59
CA ALA A 119 7.38 18.19 -11.59
C ALA A 119 6.54 17.07 -12.23
N ARG A 120 5.81 17.35 -13.32
CA ARG A 120 5.06 16.33 -14.07
C ARG A 120 6.01 15.32 -14.71
N GLU A 121 7.08 15.78 -15.35
CA GLU A 121 8.08 14.90 -15.99
C GLU A 121 8.79 14.00 -14.96
N ALA A 122 9.06 14.54 -13.76
CA ALA A 122 9.61 13.77 -12.65
C ALA A 122 8.62 12.69 -12.15
N LEU A 123 7.32 13.03 -12.00
CA LEU A 123 6.28 12.06 -11.61
C LEU A 123 6.06 10.97 -12.67
N GLU A 124 6.22 11.29 -13.95
CA GLU A 124 6.16 10.32 -15.04
C GLU A 124 7.32 9.31 -14.94
N THR A 125 8.53 9.81 -14.66
CA THR A 125 9.71 8.96 -14.40
C THR A 125 9.50 8.05 -13.18
N GLU A 126 8.90 8.56 -12.10
CA GLU A 126 8.54 7.74 -10.94
C GLU A 126 7.59 6.60 -11.34
N ARG A 127 6.55 6.92 -12.13
CA ARG A 127 5.55 5.94 -12.59
C ARG A 127 6.18 4.83 -13.41
N GLU A 128 7.03 5.17 -14.38
CA GLU A 128 7.73 4.20 -15.23
C GLU A 128 8.64 3.28 -14.41
N THR A 129 9.34 3.84 -13.43
CA THR A 129 10.22 3.09 -12.53
C THR A 129 9.44 2.08 -11.71
N VAL A 130 8.31 2.48 -11.12
CA VAL A 130 7.48 1.59 -10.30
C VAL A 130 6.84 0.48 -11.15
N ILE A 131 6.43 0.79 -12.38
CA ILE A 131 5.93 -0.23 -13.33
C ILE A 131 7.02 -1.25 -13.67
N THR A 132 8.25 -0.78 -13.91
CA THR A 132 9.40 -1.63 -14.20
C THR A 132 9.69 -2.56 -13.02
N LEU A 133 9.73 -2.04 -11.79
CA LEU A 133 9.92 -2.85 -10.58
C LEU A 133 8.84 -3.91 -10.40
N ARG A 134 7.59 -3.63 -10.77
CA ARG A 134 6.53 -4.64 -10.77
C ARG A 134 6.77 -5.70 -11.83
N ASN A 135 7.12 -5.29 -13.05
CA ASN A 135 7.39 -6.22 -14.16
C ASN A 135 8.60 -7.14 -13.86
N GLU A 136 9.54 -6.68 -13.05
CA GLU A 136 10.69 -7.45 -12.53
C GLU A 136 10.36 -8.30 -11.29
N GLU A 137 9.08 -8.34 -10.87
CA GLU A 137 8.60 -9.03 -9.66
C GLU A 137 9.28 -8.55 -8.36
N VAL A 138 9.88 -7.35 -8.35
CA VAL A 138 10.51 -6.75 -7.15
C VAL A 138 9.45 -6.24 -6.17
N ILE A 139 8.28 -5.85 -6.67
CA ILE A 139 7.14 -5.41 -5.87
C ILE A 139 5.85 -6.10 -6.29
N ASN A 140 4.97 -6.33 -5.33
CA ASN A 140 3.64 -6.86 -5.58
C ASN A 140 2.63 -5.81 -6.09
N ASP A 141 1.48 -6.27 -6.59
CA ASP A 141 0.42 -5.40 -7.12
C ASP A 141 -0.19 -4.46 -6.06
N GLN A 142 -0.17 -4.83 -4.78
CA GLN A 142 -0.67 -3.98 -3.70
C GLN A 142 0.26 -2.79 -3.47
N ALA A 143 1.57 -3.01 -3.44
CA ALA A 143 2.58 -1.95 -3.37
C ALA A 143 2.48 -1.03 -4.60
N LEU A 144 2.36 -1.59 -5.81
CA LEU A 144 2.13 -0.82 -7.03
C LEU A 144 0.91 0.09 -6.91
N ARG A 145 -0.25 -0.47 -6.51
CA ARG A 145 -1.51 0.30 -6.39
C ARG A 145 -1.42 1.44 -5.37
N ARG A 146 -0.72 1.24 -4.25
CA ARG A 146 -0.51 2.29 -3.23
C ARG A 146 0.36 3.41 -3.77
N ILE A 147 1.50 3.08 -4.38
CA ILE A 147 2.42 4.08 -4.91
C ILE A 147 1.77 4.87 -6.06
N GLN A 148 1.09 4.19 -6.99
CA GLN A 148 0.37 4.85 -8.08
C GLN A 148 -0.69 5.84 -7.57
N ARG A 149 -1.45 5.48 -6.53
CA ARG A 149 -2.43 6.38 -5.92
C ARG A 149 -1.78 7.66 -5.39
N ASP A 150 -0.60 7.56 -4.80
CA ASP A 150 0.12 8.74 -4.29
C ASP A 150 0.66 9.63 -5.41
N ILE A 151 1.17 9.03 -6.49
CA ILE A 151 1.57 9.75 -7.71
C ILE A 151 0.36 10.50 -8.30
N ASP A 152 -0.78 9.82 -8.44
CA ASP A 152 -2.01 10.43 -8.96
C ASP A 152 -2.50 11.58 -8.06
N LEU A 153 -2.38 11.43 -6.73
CA LEU A 153 -2.70 12.51 -5.77
C LEU A 153 -1.72 13.69 -5.89
N ALA A 154 -0.43 13.44 -6.11
CA ALA A 154 0.57 14.49 -6.33
C ALA A 154 0.27 15.24 -7.64
N GLU A 155 -0.04 14.52 -8.71
CA GLU A 155 -0.41 15.11 -10.01
C GLU A 155 -1.69 15.94 -9.92
N ALA A 156 -2.72 15.44 -9.23
CA ALA A 156 -3.96 16.18 -9.00
C ALA A 156 -3.73 17.47 -8.20
N ARG A 157 -2.74 17.52 -7.31
CA ARG A 157 -2.35 18.75 -6.60
C ARG A 157 -1.66 19.76 -7.51
N LEU A 158 -0.90 19.31 -8.50
CA LEU A 158 -0.28 20.20 -9.51
C LEU A 158 -1.33 20.82 -10.44
N GLN A 159 -2.40 20.09 -10.76
CA GLN A 159 -3.45 20.58 -11.67
C GLN A 159 -4.47 21.51 -11.02
N ARG A 160 -4.49 21.63 -9.68
CA ARG A 160 -5.49 22.43 -8.98
C ARG A 160 -5.03 23.88 -8.92
N PRO A 161 -5.65 24.82 -9.66
CA PRO A 161 -5.35 26.24 -9.49
C PRO A 161 -5.69 26.63 -8.04
N ALA A 162 -4.79 27.39 -7.41
CA ALA A 162 -5.02 27.98 -6.09
C ALA A 162 -6.17 28.98 -6.12
#